data_AF-A0A2W5YZN8-F1
#
_entry.id   AF-A0A2W5YZN8-F1
#
_cell.length_a   1.000
_cell.length_b   1.000
_cell.length_c   1.000
_cell.angle_alpha   90.00
_cell.angle_beta   90.00
_cell.angle_gamma   90.00
#
_symmetry.space_group_name_H-M   'P 1'
#
loop_
_entity.id
_entity.type
_entity.pdbx_description
1 polymer ?
#
loop_
_entity_poly.entity_id
_entity_poly.type
_entity_poly.pdbx_seq_one_letter_code
_entity_poly.pdbx_strand_id
1 'polypeptide(L)'
;MDGTKRSSASTRSGYSEHGWPAPGARRYGPSVPSDEVTALIEIAIRERTVLRVRYRTTDGHEEMHTIEPLAIRFNQAGHRVLWCWARDGGHIEQFLWDGIESAVATGETFPLRPWSDPEAESQV
;
A
#
# COMPACT_ATOMS: atom_id res chain seq x y z
N MET A 1 7.26 -38.44 -30.42
CA MET A 1 5.92 -37.93 -30.80
C MET A 1 4.97 -38.60 -29.82
N ASP A 2 4.44 -37.96 -28.78
CA ASP A 2 3.76 -36.67 -28.75
C ASP A 2 3.96 -35.99 -27.39
N GLY A 3 4.22 -34.69 -27.43
CA GLY A 3 4.09 -33.83 -26.26
C GLY A 3 2.63 -33.41 -26.12
N THR A 4 2.12 -33.31 -24.90
CA THR A 4 0.85 -32.61 -24.66
C THR A 4 0.84 -31.97 -23.28
N LYS A 5 0.94 -30.63 -23.35
CA LYS A 5 0.27 -29.60 -22.55
C LYS A 5 0.69 -29.41 -21.09
N ARG A 6 1.69 -28.52 -20.96
CA ARG A 6 1.80 -27.50 -19.91
C ARG A 6 0.41 -26.93 -19.59
N SER A 7 -0.05 -27.14 -18.36
CA SER A 7 -1.13 -26.34 -17.78
C SER A 7 -0.48 -25.12 -17.12
N SER A 8 -0.54 -23.99 -17.82
CA SER A 8 -0.24 -22.67 -17.30
C SER A 8 -1.35 -22.29 -16.31
N ALA A 9 -1.06 -22.43 -15.02
CA ALA A 9 -1.86 -21.80 -13.98
C ALA A 9 -1.45 -20.31 -13.93
N SER A 10 -2.27 -19.46 -14.54
CA SER A 10 -2.28 -18.02 -14.29
C SER A 10 -2.80 -17.78 -12.87
N THR A 11 -1.90 -17.67 -11.90
CA THR A 11 -2.27 -17.13 -10.59
C THR A 11 -2.13 -15.62 -10.64
N ARG A 12 -3.20 -14.99 -11.11
CA ARG A 12 -3.54 -13.60 -10.89
C ARG A 12 -3.97 -13.47 -9.43
N SER A 13 -3.09 -13.05 -8.52
CA SER A 13 -3.49 -12.42 -7.26
C SER A 13 -2.26 -11.85 -6.56
N GLY A 14 -1.94 -10.59 -6.82
CA GLY A 14 -0.95 -9.81 -6.07
C GLY A 14 -1.54 -9.22 -4.79
N TYR A 15 -2.42 -9.96 -4.11
CA TYR A 15 -2.72 -9.68 -2.71
C TYR A 15 -1.64 -10.41 -1.92
N SER A 16 -0.69 -9.68 -1.36
CA SER A 16 0.27 -10.20 -0.39
C SER A 16 -0.46 -11.14 0.57
N GLU A 17 -0.21 -12.45 0.45
CA GLU A 17 -0.86 -13.54 1.20
C GLU A 17 -0.52 -13.52 2.71
N HIS A 18 0.10 -12.44 3.19
CA HIS A 18 0.33 -12.18 4.59
C HIS A 18 -0.93 -11.56 5.18
N GLY A 19 -1.88 -12.42 5.55
CA GLY A 19 -3.12 -12.03 6.23
C GLY A 19 -2.86 -10.97 7.30
N TRP A 20 -3.69 -9.93 7.28
CA TRP A 20 -3.63 -8.82 8.23
C TRP A 20 -3.53 -9.35 9.66
N PRO A 21 -2.69 -8.77 10.53
CA PRO A 21 -2.71 -9.17 11.93
C PRO A 21 -4.10 -8.94 12.49
N ALA A 22 -4.57 -9.89 13.30
CA ALA A 22 -5.84 -9.75 13.99
C ALA A 22 -5.88 -8.42 14.78
N PRO A 23 -7.04 -7.77 14.92
CA PRO A 23 -7.20 -6.61 15.77
C PRO A 23 -6.62 -6.88 17.18
N GLY A 24 -5.61 -6.10 17.59
CA GLY A 24 -4.93 -6.25 18.88
C GLY A 24 -3.69 -7.17 18.88
N ALA A 25 -3.40 -7.89 17.79
CA ALA A 25 -2.13 -8.60 17.63
C ALA A 25 -1.03 -7.58 17.30
N ARG A 26 -0.33 -7.08 18.33
CA ARG A 26 0.85 -6.22 18.15
C ARG A 26 1.98 -7.03 17.51
N ARG A 27 2.03 -7.02 16.18
CA ARG A 27 3.19 -7.49 15.39
C ARG A 27 4.07 -6.36 14.87
N TYR A 28 3.64 -5.11 15.03
CA TYR A 28 4.46 -3.92 14.76
C TYR A 28 5.10 -3.45 16.06
N GLY A 29 6.35 -3.00 15.98
CA GLY A 29 6.91 -2.16 17.04
C GLY A 29 5.99 -0.96 17.30
N PRO A 30 6.05 -0.31 18.48
CA PRO A 30 5.10 0.72 18.89
C PRO A 30 5.22 2.06 18.13
N SER A 31 5.81 2.07 16.94
CA SER A 31 6.08 3.29 16.19
C SER A 31 4.92 3.60 15.25
N VAL A 32 4.01 4.46 15.72
CA VAL A 32 3.31 5.35 14.78
C VAL A 32 4.37 6.15 13.99
N PRO A 33 4.12 6.48 12.71
CA PRO A 33 4.97 7.41 11.99
C PRO A 33 5.19 8.69 12.79
N SER A 34 6.38 9.28 12.72
CA SER A 34 6.62 10.57 13.37
C SER A 34 5.66 11.64 12.85
N ASP A 35 5.48 12.71 13.63
CA ASP A 35 4.64 13.85 13.22
C ASP A 35 5.12 14.45 11.88
N GLU A 36 6.44 14.46 11.67
CA GLU A 36 7.06 14.91 10.41
C GLU A 36 6.66 14.03 9.23
N VAL A 37 6.74 12.70 9.39
CA VAL A 37 6.33 11.75 8.33
C VAL A 37 4.83 11.86 8.08
N THR A 38 4.03 12.00 9.14
CA THR A 38 2.58 12.20 9.04
C THR A 38 2.24 13.44 8.22
N ALA A 39 2.82 14.59 8.58
CA ALA A 39 2.61 15.85 7.88
C ALA A 39 3.06 15.78 6.41
N LEU A 40 4.20 15.13 6.15
CA LEU A 40 4.69 14.94 4.78
C LEU A 40 3.71 14.14 3.92
N ILE A 41 3.15 13.05 4.45
CA ILE A 41 2.17 12.23 3.73
C ILE A 41 0.90 13.03 3.44
N GLU A 42 0.39 13.77 4.43
CA GLU A 42 -0.81 14.59 4.25
C GLU A 42 -0.63 15.69 3.20
N ILE A 43 0.53 16.35 3.21
CA ILE A 43 0.92 17.32 2.17
C ILE A 43 1.01 16.63 0.81
N ALA A 44 1.68 15.48 0.73
CA ALA A 44 1.86 14.76 -0.53
C ALA A 44 0.54 14.29 -1.15
N ILE A 45 -0.45 13.90 -0.34
CA ILE A 45 -1.82 13.61 -0.82
C ILE A 45 -2.45 14.86 -1.42
N ARG A 46 -2.40 15.99 -0.70
CA ARG A 46 -3.02 17.25 -1.15
C ARG A 46 -2.38 17.78 -2.43
N GLU A 47 -1.05 17.78 -2.47
CA GLU A 47 -0.25 18.31 -3.58
C GLU A 47 -0.02 17.27 -4.70
N ARG A 48 -0.53 16.04 -4.54
CA ARG A 48 -0.33 14.91 -5.45
C ARG A 48 1.14 14.67 -5.81
N THR A 49 1.98 14.64 -4.77
CA THR A 49 3.42 14.41 -4.90
C THR A 49 3.74 12.94 -4.63
N VAL A 50 4.57 12.35 -5.49
CA VAL A 50 5.07 10.99 -5.35
C VAL A 50 5.98 10.91 -4.13
N LEU A 51 5.82 9.84 -3.35
CA LEU A 51 6.64 9.55 -2.19
C LEU A 51 7.51 8.33 -2.45
N ARG A 52 8.72 8.36 -1.87
CA ARG A 52 9.50 7.16 -1.60
C ARG A 52 9.39 6.83 -0.12
N VAL A 53 8.85 5.66 0.20
CA VAL A 53 8.52 5.23 1.56
C VAL A 53 9.37 4.04 1.96
N ARG A 54 9.91 4.09 3.18
CA ARG A 54 10.47 2.91 3.86
C ARG A 54 9.37 2.29 4.69
N TYR A 55 9.08 1.03 4.43
CA TYR A 55 8.00 0.28 5.05
C TYR A 55 8.57 -0.95 5.75
N ARG A 56 8.15 -1.18 6.99
CA ARG A 56 8.39 -2.43 7.71
C ARG A 56 7.18 -3.34 7.57
N THR A 57 7.40 -4.50 6.97
CA THR A 57 6.40 -5.55 6.81
C THR A 57 6.05 -6.22 8.15
N THR A 58 5.03 -7.07 8.14
CA THR A 58 4.47 -7.69 9.35
C THR A 58 5.36 -8.78 9.94
N ASP A 59 6.25 -9.34 9.11
CA ASP A 59 7.31 -10.28 9.47
C ASP A 59 8.64 -9.58 9.77
N GLY A 60 8.67 -8.24 9.73
CA GLY A 60 9.79 -7.42 10.19
C GLY A 60 10.83 -7.09 9.12
N HIS A 61 10.60 -7.47 7.86
CA HIS A 61 11.44 -7.04 6.75
C HIS A 61 11.23 -5.57 6.42
N GLU A 62 12.30 -4.92 5.96
CA GLU A 62 12.25 -3.54 5.48
C GLU A 62 12.22 -3.53 3.96
N GLU A 63 11.29 -2.76 3.42
CA GLU A 63 11.09 -2.58 1.99
C GLU A 63 11.04 -1.09 1.64
N MET A 64 11.44 -0.77 0.40
CA MET A 64 11.36 0.57 -0.14
C MET A 64 10.36 0.58 -1.29
N HIS A 65 9.39 1.49 -1.21
CA HIS A 65 8.30 1.61 -2.17
C HIS A 65 8.23 3.02 -2.74
N THR A 66 7.99 3.13 -4.05
CA THR A 66 7.65 4.39 -4.71
C THR A 66 6.16 4.45 -4.95
N ILE A 67 5.47 5.41 -4.32
CA ILE A 67 4.01 5.43 -4.24
C ILE A 67 3.42 6.77 -4.66
N GLU A 68 2.23 6.72 -5.23
CA GLU A 68 1.35 7.88 -5.42
C GLU A 68 0.31 7.85 -4.28
N PRO A 69 0.49 8.63 -3.19
CA PRO A 69 -0.40 8.56 -2.03
C PRO A 69 -1.77 9.16 -2.36
N LEU A 70 -2.84 8.38 -2.14
CA LEU A 70 -4.19 8.76 -2.55
C LEU A 70 -5.05 9.20 -1.38
N ALA A 71 -5.02 8.43 -0.28
CA ALA A 71 -5.87 8.70 0.87
C ALA A 71 -5.39 7.97 2.13
N ILE A 72 -5.69 8.54 3.29
CA ILE A 72 -5.62 7.86 4.58
C ILE A 72 -7.01 7.37 4.94
N ARG A 73 -7.13 6.08 5.29
CA ARG A 73 -8.40 5.41 5.59
C ARG A 73 -8.24 4.43 6.74
N PHE A 74 -9.36 3.88 7.21
CA PHE A 74 -9.38 2.67 8.02
C PHE A 74 -9.80 1.50 7.14
N ASN A 75 -9.10 0.38 7.23
CA ASN A 75 -9.53 -0.85 6.56
C ASN A 75 -10.67 -1.54 7.33
N GLN A 76 -11.23 -2.61 6.78
CA GLN A 76 -12.34 -3.36 7.41
C GLN A 76 -12.00 -3.93 8.79
N ALA A 77 -10.71 -4.16 9.08
CA ALA A 77 -10.23 -4.61 10.38
C ALA A 77 -9.96 -3.47 11.38
N GLY A 78 -10.27 -2.22 11.01
CA GLY A 78 -10.13 -1.05 11.89
C GLY A 78 -8.71 -0.48 11.97
N HIS A 79 -7.79 -0.91 11.11
CA HIS A 79 -6.43 -0.38 11.08
C HIS A 79 -6.34 0.85 10.17
N ARG A 80 -5.62 1.89 10.61
CA ARG A 80 -5.29 3.03 9.76
C ARG A 80 -4.33 2.56 8.67
N VAL A 81 -4.64 2.89 7.42
CA VAL A 81 -3.88 2.51 6.22
C VAL A 81 -3.70 3.72 5.30
N LEU A 82 -2.58 3.75 4.59
CA LEU A 82 -2.34 4.61 3.46
C LEU A 82 -2.73 3.85 2.18
N TRP A 83 -3.76 4.32 1.50
CA TRP A 83 -4.10 3.87 0.15
C TRP A 83 -3.25 4.63 -0.85
N CYS A 84 -2.62 3.89 -1.75
CA CYS A 84 -1.77 4.48 -2.77
C CYS A 84 -1.73 3.63 -4.04
N TRP A 85 -1.28 4.23 -5.14
CA TRP A 85 -0.81 3.45 -6.27
C TRP A 85 0.69 3.15 -6.09
N ALA A 86 1.04 1.88 -5.94
CA ALA A 86 2.43 1.45 -5.89
C ALA A 86 3.00 1.42 -7.31
N ARG A 87 4.04 2.22 -7.59
CA ARG A 87 4.67 2.26 -8.92
C ARG A 87 5.47 1.01 -9.22
N ASP A 88 6.08 0.43 -8.19
CA ASP A 88 6.90 -0.78 -8.32
C ASP A 88 6.06 -1.98 -8.78
N GLY A 89 4.81 -2.08 -8.30
CA GLY A 89 3.87 -3.14 -8.67
C GLY A 89 2.83 -2.76 -9.74
N GLY A 90 2.66 -1.47 -10.04
CA GLY A 90 1.66 -0.99 -11.00
C GLY A 90 0.20 -1.27 -10.61
N HIS A 91 -0.13 -1.23 -9.31
CA HIS A 91 -1.47 -1.48 -8.80
C HIS A 91 -1.77 -0.66 -7.54
N ILE A 92 -3.03 -0.66 -7.10
CA ILE A 92 -3.43 -0.06 -5.82
C ILE A 92 -3.00 -0.98 -4.69
N GLU A 93 -2.34 -0.41 -3.69
CA GLU A 93 -1.87 -1.10 -2.51
C GLU A 93 -2.26 -0.34 -1.24
N GLN A 94 -2.34 -1.06 -0.12
CA GLN A 94 -2.61 -0.51 1.20
C GLN A 94 -1.40 -0.77 2.11
N PHE A 95 -0.78 0.30 2.59
CA PHE A 95 0.27 0.21 3.60
C PHE A 95 -0.32 0.48 4.98
N LEU A 96 -0.01 -0.38 5.96
CA LEU A 96 -0.40 -0.10 7.34
C LEU A 96 0.33 1.13 7.84
N TRP A 97 -0.43 2.00 8.51
CA TRP A 97 0.10 3.26 9.02
C TRP A 97 1.31 3.03 9.92
N ASP A 98 1.21 2.07 10.83
CA ASP A 98 2.27 1.74 11.81
C ASP A 98 3.48 1.01 11.19
N GLY A 99 3.37 0.58 9.93
CA GLY A 99 4.50 0.02 9.19
C GLY A 99 5.32 1.08 8.45
N ILE A 100 4.83 2.32 8.32
CA ILE A 100 5.54 3.39 7.61
C ILE A 100 6.62 3.99 8.52
N GLU A 101 7.88 3.72 8.22
CA GLU A 101 9.00 4.17 9.05
C GLU A 101 9.52 5.56 8.67
N SER A 102 9.53 5.86 7.38
CA SER A 102 9.99 7.14 6.85
C SER A 102 9.42 7.36 5.45
N ALA A 103 9.25 8.62 5.07
CA ALA A 103 8.84 9.02 3.73
C ALA A 103 9.70 10.18 3.24
N VAL A 104 9.91 10.25 1.94
CA VAL A 104 10.60 11.37 1.27
C VAL A 104 9.81 11.73 0.02
N ALA A 105 9.52 13.02 -0.17
CA ALA A 105 8.93 13.51 -1.40
C ALA A 105 9.95 13.49 -2.54
N THR A 106 9.58 12.94 -3.70
CA THR A 106 10.49 12.87 -4.85
C THR A 106 10.50 14.15 -5.68
N GLY A 107 9.49 15.02 -5.49
CA GLY A 107 9.25 16.20 -6.32
C GLY A 107 8.48 15.92 -7.60
N GLU A 108 8.27 14.64 -7.96
CA GLU A 108 7.37 14.28 -9.05
C GLU A 108 5.91 14.41 -8.61
N THR A 109 5.05 14.83 -9.52
CA THR A 109 3.59 14.84 -9.30
C THR A 109 2.90 13.74 -10.09
N PHE A 110 1.73 13.29 -9.65
CA PHE A 110 0.91 12.32 -10.38
C PHE A 110 -0.48 12.89 -10.77
N PRO A 111 -1.09 12.43 -11.87
CA PRO A 111 -2.37 12.95 -12.33
C PRO A 111 -3.51 12.52 -11.39
N LEU A 112 -4.60 13.30 -11.40
CA LEU A 112 -5.87 12.84 -10.84
C LEU A 112 -6.35 11.68 -11.71
N ARG A 113 -6.39 10.47 -11.14
CA ARG A 113 -7.03 9.33 -11.78
C ARG A 113 -8.53 9.37 -11.45
N PRO A 114 -9.43 9.11 -12.42
CA PRO A 114 -10.83 8.84 -12.07
C PRO A 114 -10.83 7.64 -11.13
N TRP A 115 -11.20 7.89 -9.88
CA TRP A 115 -11.27 6.87 -8.84
C TRP A 115 -12.47 5.98 -9.15
N SER A 116 -12.21 4.80 -9.70
CA SER A 116 -13.17 3.70 -9.62
C SER A 116 -12.89 3.03 -8.28
N ASP A 117 -13.80 3.22 -7.33
CA ASP A 117 -13.71 2.53 -6.05
C ASP A 117 -13.77 1.02 -6.32
N PRO A 118 -12.69 0.26 -6.09
CA PRO A 118 -12.67 -1.16 -6.44
C PRO A 118 -13.70 -1.96 -5.63
N GLU A 119 -14.17 -1.44 -4.50
CA GLU A 119 -15.28 -2.02 -3.72
C GLU A 119 -16.67 -1.66 -4.28
N ALA A 120 -16.82 -0.57 -5.05
CA ALA A 120 -18.10 -0.20 -5.65
C ALA A 120 -18.50 -1.11 -6.82
N GLU A 121 -17.55 -1.78 -7.48
CA GLU A 121 -17.84 -2.69 -8.59
C GLU A 121 -18.28 -4.11 -8.13
N SER A 122 -18.15 -4.43 -6.83
CA SER A 122 -18.54 -5.74 -6.29
C SER A 122 -19.96 -5.78 -5.68
N GLN A 123 -20.75 -4.72 -5.85
CA GLN A 123 -22.14 -4.63 -5.35
C GLN A 123 -23.22 -4.68 -6.45
N VAL A 124 -22.89 -5.16 -7.65
CA VAL A 124 -23.85 -5.31 -8.78
C VAL A 124 -24.12 -6.76 -9.11
#